data_AF-A0A1Q6KHT6-F1
#
_entry.id   AF-A0A1Q6KHT6-F1
#
_cell.length_a   1.000
_cell.length_b   1.000
_cell.length_c   1.000
_cell.angle_alpha   90.00
_cell.angle_beta   90.00
_cell.angle_gamma   90.00
#
_symmetry.space_group_name_H-M   'P 1'
#
loop_
_entity.id
_entity.type
_entity.pdbx_description
1 polymer ?
#
loop_
_entity_poly.entity_id
_entity_poly.type
_entity_poly.pdbx_seq_one_letter_code
_entity_poly.pdbx_strand_id
1 'polypeptide(L)'
;MEKDLDIKLYNEYLEGNKEAFEALYNKYERKIQYFVYNIVKDYQKAEDITHDVFIYIMQNKIKQGYTFKYYIYLVAKSRAYNHLNTEKNRLEINEQYFSNESNQVEQDVSDIVTRNEKRKEILNAINMLDDRYKNAIYLVKIEELTYKETAQILGISVQNVKNLIHRGKKELYKILIKKGFDEMNKVLKICIIILCATFILSGVTYATIKIIENVKGKAKITPTYTSKLSSTDTNKVWCGTFNLVWNDFMNDVIGRKIEFEDGPSELADELNKQSFTANELNPNSYFKTHGVATFDLKSQIENGIKQKFNEDSKILDKVEWGNSEVYVLYAMLKKEFNYLEKFSTLKDNTFGNSEEKVKYFGIEPDTLQTASKNIEILFYNSKEDFAIKLKTKEKEEVYLYRTTGENKSFEENYQEMLEKQTQYTGDKKWNRIDILNIPFIKINDEINYDELCGRMIKGTNWYIRQAIQTIDFELNNYGGSVKSEALIEALKNAIFEKGREFIYNDDFILYLKEEDKDKPYFALKVDDIDILVSAEED
;
A
#
# COMPACT_ATOMS: atom_id res chain seq x y z
N MET A 1 -26.82 25.86 -11.31
CA MET A 1 -27.22 26.91 -12.27
C MET A 1 -27.76 26.33 -13.58
N GLU A 2 -27.17 25.27 -14.15
CA GLU A 2 -27.66 24.65 -15.42
C GLU A 2 -29.02 23.92 -15.35
N LYS A 3 -29.37 23.29 -14.22
CA LYS A 3 -30.60 22.45 -14.10
C LYS A 3 -31.91 23.20 -14.37
N ASP A 4 -31.90 24.51 -14.15
CA ASP A 4 -33.07 25.39 -14.28
C ASP A 4 -33.23 25.94 -15.71
N LEU A 5 -32.12 26.10 -16.43
CA LEU A 5 -32.11 26.66 -17.78
C LEU A 5 -32.72 25.72 -18.82
N ASP A 6 -32.44 24.42 -18.74
CA ASP A 6 -32.93 23.45 -19.73
C ASP A 6 -34.46 23.24 -19.62
N ILE A 7 -35.01 23.28 -18.41
CA ILE A 7 -36.47 23.24 -18.18
C ILE A 7 -37.11 24.52 -18.69
N LYS A 8 -36.48 25.68 -18.46
CA LYS A 8 -36.97 26.97 -18.95
C LYS A 8 -37.07 26.98 -20.48
N LEU A 9 -36.00 26.57 -21.19
CA LEU A 9 -35.99 26.46 -22.65
C LEU A 9 -37.08 25.49 -23.16
N TYR A 10 -37.31 24.38 -22.46
CA TYR A 10 -38.35 23.44 -22.84
C TYR A 10 -39.77 24.02 -22.66
N ASN A 11 -40.00 24.80 -21.60
CA ASN A 11 -41.27 25.48 -21.39
C ASN A 11 -41.50 26.58 -22.43
N GLU A 12 -40.47 27.35 -22.78
CA GLU A 12 -40.55 28.34 -23.88
C GLU A 12 -40.90 27.67 -25.22
N TYR A 13 -40.35 26.47 -25.49
CA TYR A 13 -40.77 25.67 -26.64
C TYR A 13 -42.25 25.28 -26.60
N LEU A 14 -42.76 24.82 -25.45
CA LEU A 14 -44.18 24.49 -25.29
C LEU A 14 -45.10 25.71 -25.48
N GLU A 15 -44.58 26.91 -25.26
CA GLU A 15 -45.26 28.20 -25.49
C GLU A 15 -45.14 28.70 -26.95
N GLY A 16 -44.42 27.98 -27.81
CA GLY A 16 -44.35 28.22 -29.25
C GLY A 16 -43.00 28.73 -29.78
N ASN A 17 -41.99 28.90 -28.92
CA ASN A 17 -40.64 29.33 -29.31
C ASN A 17 -39.83 28.15 -29.86
N LYS A 18 -39.74 28.03 -31.19
CA LYS A 18 -39.06 26.90 -31.84
C LYS A 18 -37.55 26.93 -31.64
N GLU A 19 -36.98 28.12 -31.55
CA GLU A 19 -35.56 28.38 -31.35
C GLU A 19 -35.09 27.86 -29.97
N ALA A 20 -35.98 27.86 -28.96
CA ALA A 20 -35.69 27.30 -27.65
C ALA A 20 -35.46 25.77 -27.70
N PHE A 21 -36.18 25.06 -28.56
CA PHE A 21 -35.96 23.63 -28.76
C PHE A 21 -34.68 23.35 -29.57
N GLU A 22 -34.36 24.20 -30.54
CA GLU A 22 -33.11 24.10 -31.30
C GLU A 22 -31.88 24.20 -30.38
N ALA A 23 -31.92 25.08 -29.37
CA ALA A 23 -30.87 25.17 -28.36
C ALA A 23 -30.73 23.87 -27.53
N LEU A 24 -31.84 23.22 -27.19
CA LEU A 24 -31.83 21.91 -26.50
C LEU A 24 -31.33 20.80 -27.42
N TYR A 25 -31.73 20.80 -28.69
CA TYR A 25 -31.27 19.86 -29.70
C TYR A 25 -29.76 19.91 -29.85
N ASN A 26 -29.21 21.09 -30.14
CA ASN A 26 -27.77 21.31 -30.29
C ASN A 26 -26.95 20.91 -29.04
N LYS A 27 -27.54 21.07 -27.85
CA LYS A 27 -26.89 20.69 -26.58
C LYS A 27 -26.88 19.19 -26.34
N TYR A 28 -27.94 18.47 -26.73
CA TYR A 28 -28.15 17.08 -26.35
C TYR A 28 -27.95 16.06 -27.47
N GLU A 29 -28.08 16.43 -28.74
CA GLU A 29 -28.06 15.52 -29.91
C GLU A 29 -26.90 14.53 -29.84
N ARG A 30 -25.66 15.03 -29.85
CA ARG A 30 -24.46 14.18 -29.81
C ARG A 30 -24.37 13.32 -28.56
N LYS A 31 -24.87 13.80 -27.42
CA LYS A 31 -24.82 13.08 -26.14
C LYS A 31 -25.81 11.92 -26.12
N ILE A 32 -26.99 12.12 -26.69
CA ILE A 32 -28.02 11.10 -26.82
C ILE A 32 -27.60 10.07 -27.87
N GLN A 33 -27.09 10.50 -29.01
CA GLN A 33 -26.55 9.60 -30.03
C GLN A 33 -25.45 8.70 -29.46
N TYR A 34 -24.50 9.27 -28.71
CA TYR A 34 -23.46 8.48 -28.06
C TYR A 34 -24.04 7.47 -27.05
N PHE A 35 -25.01 7.87 -26.23
CA PHE A 35 -25.65 6.97 -25.27
C PHE A 35 -26.43 5.84 -25.95
N VAL A 36 -27.17 6.14 -27.01
CA VAL A 36 -27.91 5.14 -27.79
C VAL A 36 -26.95 4.19 -28.50
N TYR A 37 -25.89 4.72 -29.10
CA TYR A 37 -24.83 3.91 -29.73
C TYR A 37 -24.21 2.92 -28.75
N ASN A 38 -24.00 3.32 -27.48
CA ASN A 38 -23.50 2.40 -26.46
C ASN A 38 -24.44 1.25 -26.12
N ILE A 39 -25.71 1.33 -26.50
CA ILE A 39 -26.72 0.28 -26.31
C ILE A 39 -26.85 -0.57 -27.58
N VAL A 40 -26.95 0.05 -28.76
CA VAL A 40 -27.32 -0.65 -30.01
C VAL A 40 -26.13 -1.07 -30.87
N LYS A 41 -24.94 -0.48 -30.66
CA LYS A 41 -23.68 -0.82 -31.36
C LYS A 41 -23.71 -0.66 -32.89
N ASP A 42 -24.61 0.16 -33.39
CA ASP A 42 -24.77 0.47 -34.82
C ASP A 42 -24.99 1.98 -34.96
N TYR A 43 -24.15 2.65 -35.74
CA TYR A 43 -24.14 4.10 -35.88
C TYR A 43 -25.40 4.62 -36.57
N GLN A 44 -25.81 3.98 -37.67
CA GLN A 44 -26.97 4.39 -38.46
C GLN A 44 -28.25 4.22 -37.64
N LYS A 45 -28.37 3.08 -36.94
CA LYS A 45 -29.48 2.85 -36.01
C LYS A 45 -29.45 3.82 -34.84
N ALA A 46 -28.27 4.15 -34.31
CA ALA A 46 -28.16 5.11 -33.20
C ALA A 46 -28.57 6.53 -33.61
N GLU A 47 -28.24 6.96 -34.83
CA GLU A 47 -28.69 8.23 -35.41
C GLU A 47 -30.21 8.25 -35.56
N ASP A 48 -30.80 7.24 -36.18
CA ASP A 48 -32.25 7.12 -36.37
C ASP A 48 -33.01 7.13 -35.03
N ILE A 49 -32.56 6.32 -34.08
CA ILE A 49 -33.15 6.26 -32.73
C ILE A 49 -32.99 7.61 -32.00
N THR A 50 -31.89 8.34 -32.24
CA THR A 50 -31.72 9.68 -31.64
C THR A 50 -32.72 10.67 -32.18
N HIS A 51 -32.95 10.68 -33.51
CA HIS A 51 -34.01 11.49 -34.11
C HIS A 51 -35.38 11.14 -33.52
N ASP A 52 -35.70 9.85 -33.39
CA ASP A 52 -36.95 9.38 -32.76
C ASP A 52 -37.10 9.85 -31.31
N VAL A 53 -36.01 9.94 -30.55
CA VAL A 53 -36.00 10.46 -29.18
C VAL A 53 -36.39 11.94 -29.16
N PHE A 54 -35.81 12.76 -30.03
CA PHE A 54 -36.14 14.18 -30.11
C PHE A 54 -37.57 14.39 -30.59
N ILE A 55 -38.02 13.67 -31.62
CA ILE A 55 -39.42 13.71 -32.10
C ILE A 55 -40.37 13.35 -30.96
N TYR A 56 -40.06 12.30 -30.20
CA TYR A 56 -40.89 11.91 -29.07
C TYR A 56 -40.97 13.01 -28.00
N ILE A 57 -39.86 13.68 -27.69
CA ILE A 57 -39.83 14.78 -26.72
C ILE A 57 -40.58 16.02 -27.21
N MET A 58 -40.56 16.28 -28.52
CA MET A 58 -41.34 17.34 -29.14
C MET A 58 -42.85 17.09 -29.01
N GLN A 59 -43.26 15.83 -29.06
CA GLN A 59 -44.67 15.42 -29.04
C GLN A 59 -45.23 15.17 -27.63
N ASN A 60 -44.38 14.93 -26.64
CA ASN A 60 -44.79 14.49 -25.30
C ASN A 60 -44.26 15.42 -24.21
N LYS A 61 -45.15 15.89 -23.33
CA LYS A 61 -44.79 16.73 -22.18
C LYS A 61 -43.99 15.94 -21.14
N ILE A 62 -42.96 16.58 -20.59
CA ILE A 62 -42.18 16.05 -19.47
C ILE A 62 -43.08 15.90 -18.23
N LYS A 63 -42.95 14.76 -17.54
CA LYS A 63 -43.69 14.48 -16.30
C LYS A 63 -43.20 15.39 -15.17
N GLN A 64 -44.12 15.85 -14.30
CA GLN A 64 -43.76 16.69 -13.16
C GLN A 64 -42.70 16.03 -12.25
N GLY A 65 -41.72 16.82 -11.82
CA GLY A 65 -40.61 16.38 -10.97
C GLY A 65 -39.39 15.81 -11.72
N TYR A 66 -39.42 15.76 -13.05
CA TYR A 66 -38.30 15.32 -13.89
C TYR A 66 -37.54 16.54 -14.42
N THR A 67 -36.21 16.44 -14.47
CA THR A 67 -35.40 17.40 -15.22
C THR A 67 -35.40 17.05 -16.71
N PHE A 68 -35.23 18.05 -17.59
CA PHE A 68 -35.15 17.81 -19.03
C PHE A 68 -34.10 16.73 -19.35
N LYS A 69 -32.90 16.91 -18.78
CA LYS A 69 -31.79 15.98 -18.89
C LYS A 69 -32.16 14.57 -18.47
N TYR A 70 -32.77 14.39 -17.30
CA TYR A 70 -33.18 13.07 -16.84
C TYR A 70 -34.23 12.42 -17.78
N TYR A 71 -35.21 13.21 -18.23
CA TYR A 71 -36.29 12.74 -19.08
C TYR A 71 -35.78 12.28 -20.46
N ILE A 72 -34.90 13.05 -21.11
CA ILE A 72 -34.38 12.69 -22.43
C ILE A 72 -33.59 11.38 -22.42
N TYR A 73 -32.81 11.11 -21.37
CA TYR A 73 -32.09 9.84 -21.22
C TYR A 73 -33.02 8.63 -20.95
N LEU A 74 -34.17 8.85 -20.30
CA LEU A 74 -35.19 7.79 -20.15
C LEU A 74 -35.82 7.41 -21.48
N VAL A 75 -36.19 8.41 -22.28
CA VAL A 75 -36.77 8.21 -23.61
C VAL A 75 -35.75 7.50 -24.50
N ALA A 76 -34.49 7.96 -24.48
CA ALA A 76 -33.39 7.36 -25.24
C ALA A 76 -33.22 5.87 -24.94
N LYS A 77 -33.19 5.48 -23.66
CA LYS A 77 -33.15 4.07 -23.31
C LYS A 77 -34.37 3.33 -23.84
N SER A 78 -35.58 3.82 -23.58
CA SER A 78 -36.80 3.11 -23.96
C SER A 78 -36.82 2.83 -25.46
N ARG A 79 -36.42 3.80 -26.28
CA ARG A 79 -36.37 3.67 -27.74
C ARG A 79 -35.28 2.68 -28.18
N ALA A 80 -34.08 2.75 -27.58
CA ALA A 80 -33.00 1.82 -27.88
C ALA A 80 -33.37 0.36 -27.56
N TYR A 81 -33.96 0.09 -26.38
CA TYR A 81 -34.37 -1.27 -26.00
C TYR A 81 -35.57 -1.78 -26.81
N ASN A 82 -36.52 -0.91 -27.16
CA ASN A 82 -37.62 -1.29 -28.04
C ASN A 82 -37.09 -1.69 -29.42
N HIS A 83 -36.11 -0.97 -29.95
CA HIS A 83 -35.44 -1.32 -31.20
C HIS A 83 -34.76 -2.70 -31.11
N LEU A 84 -33.95 -2.95 -30.07
CA LEU A 84 -33.29 -4.25 -29.86
C LEU A 84 -34.28 -5.41 -29.71
N ASN A 85 -35.38 -5.23 -28.97
CA ASN A 85 -36.41 -6.27 -28.82
C ASN A 85 -37.15 -6.53 -30.14
N THR A 86 -37.38 -5.50 -30.95
CA THR A 86 -38.03 -5.64 -32.26
C THR A 86 -37.12 -6.35 -33.27
N GLU A 87 -35.82 -6.04 -33.25
CA GLU A 87 -34.81 -6.73 -34.06
C GLU A 87 -34.64 -8.19 -33.65
N LYS A 88 -34.62 -8.49 -32.34
CA LYS A 88 -34.55 -9.87 -31.83
C LYS A 88 -35.76 -10.71 -32.28
N ASN A 89 -36.95 -10.12 -32.21
CA ASN A 89 -38.18 -10.76 -32.71
C ASN A 89 -38.20 -10.89 -34.25
N ARG A 90 -37.53 -9.99 -34.99
CA ARG A 90 -37.35 -10.10 -36.45
C ARG A 90 -36.34 -11.17 -36.85
N LEU A 91 -35.28 -11.35 -36.07
CA LEU A 91 -34.26 -12.39 -36.30
C LEU A 91 -34.80 -13.79 -36.03
N GLU A 92 -35.65 -13.97 -35.02
CA GLU A 92 -36.38 -15.24 -34.76
C GLU A 92 -37.41 -15.58 -35.86
N ILE A 93 -37.88 -14.59 -36.63
CA ILE A 93 -38.80 -14.79 -37.77
C ILE A 93 -38.04 -14.98 -39.10
N ASN A 94 -36.80 -14.49 -39.21
CA ASN A 94 -36.00 -14.48 -40.46
C ASN A 94 -34.99 -15.63 -40.59
N GLU A 95 -34.96 -16.61 -39.69
CA GLU A 95 -34.08 -17.80 -39.76
C GLU A 95 -34.34 -18.73 -40.98
N GLN A 96 -35.17 -18.33 -41.94
CA GLN A 96 -35.45 -19.11 -43.15
C GLN A 96 -34.72 -18.65 -44.43
N TYR A 97 -33.91 -17.57 -44.45
CA TYR A 97 -33.16 -17.22 -45.67
C TYR A 97 -31.76 -16.60 -45.43
N PHE A 98 -30.76 -17.42 -45.78
CA PHE A 98 -29.39 -17.11 -46.23
C PHE A 98 -28.30 -16.57 -45.30
N SER A 99 -27.11 -17.03 -45.67
CA SER A 99 -25.79 -17.09 -45.05
C SER A 99 -24.86 -15.93 -45.35
N ASN A 100 -23.87 -15.76 -44.46
CA ASN A 100 -22.56 -15.11 -44.61
C ASN A 100 -22.52 -13.59 -44.83
N GLU A 101 -21.88 -12.86 -43.91
CA GLU A 101 -20.56 -12.24 -44.17
C GLU A 101 -20.01 -11.59 -42.90
N SER A 102 -18.74 -11.89 -42.63
CA SER A 102 -17.87 -11.16 -41.72
C SER A 102 -17.60 -9.76 -42.27
N ASN A 103 -17.81 -8.71 -41.48
CA ASN A 103 -17.28 -7.38 -41.81
C ASN A 103 -16.62 -6.72 -40.59
N GLN A 104 -15.30 -6.52 -40.73
CA GLN A 104 -14.51 -5.54 -39.99
C GLN A 104 -14.89 -4.14 -40.47
N VAL A 105 -15.41 -3.30 -39.59
CA VAL A 105 -15.40 -1.84 -39.76
C VAL A 105 -15.15 -1.23 -38.38
N GLU A 106 -13.87 -1.04 -38.05
CA GLU A 106 -13.45 -0.34 -36.84
C GLU A 106 -12.47 0.77 -37.23
N GLN A 107 -12.94 1.75 -38.00
CA GLN A 107 -12.25 3.01 -38.25
C GLN A 107 -13.26 4.00 -38.84
N ASP A 108 -13.87 4.82 -37.98
CA ASP A 108 -14.35 6.18 -38.33
C ASP A 108 -15.05 6.94 -37.17
N VAL A 109 -15.05 6.42 -35.93
CA VAL A 109 -15.60 7.16 -34.77
C VAL A 109 -14.52 7.89 -33.95
N SER A 110 -13.25 7.89 -34.42
CA SER A 110 -12.13 8.53 -33.70
C SER A 110 -12.04 10.05 -33.89
N ASP A 111 -12.71 10.58 -34.91
CA ASP A 111 -12.57 11.98 -35.31
C ASP A 111 -13.86 12.74 -35.06
N ILE A 112 -14.03 13.21 -33.84
CA ILE A 112 -14.64 14.51 -33.45
C ILE A 112 -14.58 14.56 -31.92
N VAL A 113 -13.59 15.27 -31.39
CA VAL A 113 -13.54 16.09 -30.16
C VAL A 113 -12.06 16.27 -29.80
N THR A 114 -11.44 17.28 -30.41
CA THR A 114 -10.11 17.76 -30.03
C THR A 114 -10.26 18.99 -29.15
N ARG A 115 -10.27 18.77 -27.83
CA ARG A 115 -9.67 19.67 -26.83
C ARG A 115 -9.42 18.89 -25.54
N ASN A 116 -8.14 18.75 -25.22
CA ASN A 116 -7.51 17.91 -24.19
C ASN A 116 -7.25 16.45 -24.62
N GLU A 117 -5.99 16.16 -24.95
CA GLU A 117 -5.47 14.80 -25.23
C GLU A 117 -5.83 13.82 -24.09
N LYS A 118 -5.75 14.28 -22.83
CA LYS A 118 -6.19 13.52 -21.65
C LYS A 118 -7.67 13.10 -21.67
N ARG A 119 -8.55 13.88 -22.32
CA ARG A 119 -9.99 13.58 -22.39
C ARG A 119 -10.29 12.52 -23.46
N LYS A 120 -9.55 12.53 -24.58
CA LYS A 120 -9.65 11.53 -25.64
C LYS A 120 -9.23 10.15 -25.13
N GLU A 121 -8.15 10.07 -24.37
CA GLU A 121 -7.68 8.82 -23.74
C GLU A 121 -8.68 8.23 -22.74
N ILE A 122 -9.27 9.08 -21.90
CA ILE A 122 -10.30 8.66 -20.93
C ILE A 122 -11.55 8.15 -21.66
N LEU A 123 -12.01 8.82 -22.70
CA LEU A 123 -13.17 8.37 -23.48
C LEU A 123 -12.89 7.05 -24.21
N ASN A 124 -11.69 6.88 -24.76
CA ASN A 124 -11.27 5.62 -25.36
C ASN A 124 -11.22 4.48 -24.32
N ALA A 125 -10.73 4.75 -23.10
CA ALA A 125 -10.73 3.76 -22.03
C ALA A 125 -12.15 3.41 -21.55
N ILE A 126 -13.06 4.40 -21.47
CA ILE A 126 -14.48 4.18 -21.17
C ILE A 126 -15.15 3.33 -22.24
N ASN A 127 -14.76 3.48 -23.52
CA ASN A 127 -15.28 2.67 -24.62
C ASN A 127 -14.90 1.18 -24.53
N MET A 128 -13.83 0.84 -23.80
CA MET A 128 -13.38 -0.54 -23.59
C MET A 128 -14.06 -1.25 -22.42
N LEU A 129 -14.93 -0.55 -21.68
CA LEU A 129 -15.70 -1.16 -20.60
C LEU A 129 -16.89 -1.96 -21.14
N ASP A 130 -17.29 -3.02 -20.42
CA ASP A 130 -18.61 -3.65 -20.59
C ASP A 130 -19.73 -2.59 -20.54
N ASP A 131 -20.71 -2.75 -21.41
CA ASP A 131 -21.75 -1.74 -21.67
C ASP A 131 -22.50 -1.33 -20.42
N ARG A 132 -22.65 -2.23 -19.44
CA ARG A 132 -23.34 -1.94 -18.18
C ARG A 132 -22.53 -0.98 -17.31
N TYR A 133 -21.20 -1.10 -17.30
CA TYR A 133 -20.32 -0.18 -16.58
C TYR A 133 -20.16 1.13 -17.33
N LYS A 134 -19.96 1.07 -18.65
CA LYS A 134 -19.83 2.22 -19.54
C LYS A 134 -21.02 3.17 -19.38
N ASN A 135 -22.23 2.63 -19.48
CA ASN A 135 -23.46 3.42 -19.39
C ASN A 135 -23.66 4.00 -17.98
N ALA A 136 -23.38 3.24 -16.92
CA ALA A 136 -23.50 3.74 -15.54
C ALA A 136 -22.48 4.85 -15.21
N ILE A 137 -21.23 4.72 -15.65
CA ILE A 137 -20.20 5.74 -15.47
C ILE A 137 -20.52 6.98 -16.31
N TYR A 138 -20.90 6.80 -17.57
CA TYR A 138 -21.25 7.90 -18.45
C TYR A 138 -22.38 8.75 -17.85
N LEU A 139 -23.47 8.12 -17.41
CA LEU A 139 -24.63 8.83 -16.86
C LEU A 139 -24.29 9.60 -15.55
N VAL A 140 -23.48 9.03 -14.65
CA VAL A 140 -23.19 9.66 -13.35
C VAL A 140 -21.98 10.58 -13.35
N LYS A 141 -20.94 10.28 -14.14
CA LYS A 141 -19.67 11.03 -14.10
C LYS A 141 -19.49 12.00 -15.24
N ILE A 142 -20.12 11.75 -16.38
CA ILE A 142 -20.07 12.66 -17.53
C ILE A 142 -21.34 13.50 -17.56
N GLU A 143 -22.48 12.86 -17.39
CA GLU A 143 -23.77 13.54 -17.40
C GLU A 143 -24.25 13.97 -16.01
N GLU A 144 -23.50 13.68 -14.96
CA GLU A 144 -23.76 14.16 -13.58
C GLU A 144 -25.19 13.89 -13.07
N LEU A 145 -25.85 12.86 -13.62
CA LEU A 145 -27.15 12.42 -13.15
C LEU A 145 -27.01 11.79 -11.77
N THR A 146 -28.05 11.94 -10.94
CA THR A 146 -28.04 11.32 -9.63
C THR A 146 -28.08 9.79 -9.75
N TYR A 147 -27.61 9.09 -8.72
CA TYR A 147 -27.71 7.62 -8.67
C TYR A 147 -29.15 7.13 -8.82
N LYS A 148 -30.12 7.89 -8.31
CA LYS A 148 -31.56 7.57 -8.42
C LYS A 148 -32.06 7.70 -9.85
N GLU A 149 -31.76 8.81 -10.52
CA GLU A 149 -32.10 9.03 -11.93
C GLU A 149 -31.44 7.97 -12.83
N THR A 150 -30.17 7.67 -12.58
CA THR A 150 -29.42 6.66 -13.30
C THR A 150 -29.99 5.25 -13.10
N ALA A 151 -30.45 4.92 -11.89
CA ALA A 151 -31.07 3.63 -11.59
C ALA A 151 -32.36 3.43 -12.38
N GLN A 152 -33.18 4.48 -12.43
CA GLN A 152 -34.40 4.50 -13.21
C GLN A 152 -34.14 4.44 -14.71
N ILE A 153 -33.11 5.16 -15.19
CA ILE A 153 -32.64 5.03 -16.58
C ILE A 153 -32.24 3.58 -16.78
N LEU A 154 -31.22 3.05 -16.14
CA LEU A 154 -30.72 1.70 -16.43
C LEU A 154 -31.69 0.56 -16.10
N GLY A 155 -32.76 0.80 -15.33
CA GLY A 155 -33.75 -0.21 -14.97
C GLY A 155 -33.24 -1.21 -13.93
N ILE A 156 -32.40 -0.72 -13.01
CA ILE A 156 -31.74 -1.50 -11.96
C ILE A 156 -31.89 -0.76 -10.63
N SER A 157 -31.56 -1.40 -9.50
CA SER A 157 -31.62 -0.75 -8.20
C SER A 157 -30.57 0.36 -8.06
N VAL A 158 -30.82 1.37 -7.21
CA VAL A 158 -29.84 2.42 -6.88
C VAL A 158 -28.55 1.81 -6.32
N GLN A 159 -28.68 0.73 -5.55
CA GLN A 159 -27.53 -0.01 -5.04
C GLN A 159 -26.74 -0.68 -6.17
N ASN A 160 -27.41 -1.26 -7.18
CA ASN A 160 -26.75 -1.80 -8.36
C ASN A 160 -26.04 -0.72 -9.16
N VAL A 161 -26.59 0.50 -9.29
CA VAL A 161 -25.88 1.61 -9.93
C VAL A 161 -24.60 1.98 -9.17
N LYS A 162 -24.65 2.08 -7.83
CA LYS A 162 -23.46 2.34 -7.01
C LYS A 162 -22.41 1.24 -7.21
N ASN A 163 -22.85 -0.02 -7.23
CA ASN A 163 -21.98 -1.16 -7.46
C ASN A 163 -21.37 -1.16 -8.87
N LEU A 164 -22.17 -0.90 -9.92
CA LEU A 164 -21.68 -0.79 -11.31
C LEU A 164 -20.71 0.37 -11.49
N ILE A 165 -20.91 1.50 -10.81
CA ILE A 165 -19.98 2.64 -10.88
C ILE A 165 -18.70 2.35 -10.10
N HIS A 166 -18.80 1.72 -8.94
CA HIS A 166 -17.63 1.33 -8.16
C HIS A 166 -16.79 0.31 -8.93
N ARG A 167 -17.41 -0.78 -9.42
CA ARG A 167 -16.76 -1.80 -10.25
C ARG A 167 -16.26 -1.22 -11.56
N GLY A 168 -17.09 -0.43 -12.24
CA GLY A 168 -16.75 0.21 -13.49
C GLY A 168 -15.59 1.20 -13.36
N LYS A 169 -15.47 1.94 -12.26
CA LYS A 169 -14.28 2.77 -11.97
C LYS A 169 -13.04 1.93 -11.74
N LYS A 170 -13.16 0.79 -11.05
CA LYS A 170 -12.05 -0.15 -10.85
C LYS A 170 -11.60 -0.75 -12.18
N GLU A 171 -12.53 -1.13 -13.05
CA GLU A 171 -12.22 -1.61 -14.41
C GLU A 171 -11.65 -0.49 -15.31
N LEU A 172 -12.21 0.72 -15.25
CA LEU A 172 -11.68 1.87 -15.99
C LEU A 172 -10.26 2.22 -15.54
N TYR A 173 -10.03 2.16 -14.23
CA TYR A 173 -8.72 2.32 -13.62
C TYR A 173 -7.76 1.24 -14.12
N LYS A 174 -8.16 -0.04 -14.17
CA LYS A 174 -7.35 -1.11 -14.76
C LYS A 174 -7.04 -0.86 -16.25
N ILE A 175 -8.00 -0.39 -17.04
CA ILE A 175 -7.80 -0.11 -18.48
C ILE A 175 -6.85 1.08 -18.69
N LEU A 176 -7.05 2.16 -17.93
CA LEU A 176 -6.17 3.34 -17.95
C LEU A 176 -4.77 3.01 -17.44
N ILE A 177 -4.67 2.18 -16.40
CA ILE A 177 -3.42 1.62 -15.92
C ILE A 177 -2.79 0.81 -17.02
N LYS A 178 -3.47 -0.14 -17.65
CA LYS A 178 -2.91 -1.02 -18.68
C LYS A 178 -2.37 -0.23 -19.87
N LYS A 179 -3.11 0.79 -20.32
CA LYS A 179 -2.65 1.70 -21.39
C LYS A 179 -1.45 2.55 -20.99
N GLY A 180 -1.47 3.14 -19.79
CA GLY A 180 -0.29 3.81 -19.25
C GLY A 180 0.86 2.83 -19.09
N PHE A 181 0.58 1.63 -18.58
CA PHE A 181 1.50 0.54 -18.35
C PHE A 181 2.26 0.21 -19.60
N ASP A 182 1.57 -0.05 -20.71
CA ASP A 182 2.21 -0.57 -21.91
C ASP A 182 3.28 0.38 -22.46
N GLU A 183 3.08 1.70 -22.34
CA GLU A 183 4.07 2.73 -22.64
C GLU A 183 5.07 3.00 -21.50
N MET A 184 4.79 2.54 -20.28
CA MET A 184 5.65 2.70 -19.12
C MET A 184 6.79 1.67 -19.09
N ASN A 185 7.93 2.09 -18.58
CA ASN A 185 9.10 1.22 -18.39
C ASN A 185 8.84 0.09 -17.37
N LYS A 186 9.59 -1.01 -17.48
CA LYS A 186 9.39 -2.27 -16.74
C LYS A 186 9.21 -2.12 -15.23
N VAL A 187 9.84 -1.12 -14.61
CA VAL A 187 9.76 -0.87 -13.16
C VAL A 187 8.41 -0.29 -12.77
N LEU A 188 7.91 0.67 -13.55
CA LEU A 188 6.60 1.26 -13.31
C LEU A 188 5.48 0.26 -13.66
N LYS A 189 5.77 -0.70 -14.57
CA LYS A 189 4.99 -1.93 -14.81
C LYS A 189 4.95 -2.94 -13.64
N ILE A 190 5.83 -2.84 -12.66
CA ILE A 190 5.81 -3.74 -11.50
C ILE A 190 5.04 -3.08 -10.35
N CYS A 191 5.20 -1.76 -10.19
CA CYS A 191 4.54 -0.99 -9.14
C CYS A 191 3.00 -0.99 -9.25
N ILE A 192 2.40 -0.94 -10.45
CA ILE A 192 0.93 -0.95 -10.55
C ILE A 192 0.32 -2.37 -10.49
N ILE A 193 1.08 -3.43 -10.81
CA ILE A 193 0.63 -4.81 -10.56
C ILE A 193 0.45 -5.01 -9.05
N ILE A 194 1.41 -4.53 -8.26
CA ILE A 194 1.36 -4.53 -6.79
C ILE A 194 0.18 -3.68 -6.27
N LEU A 195 -0.11 -2.54 -6.90
CA LEU A 195 -1.24 -1.65 -6.54
C LEU A 195 -2.63 -2.14 -7.01
N CYS A 196 -2.72 -3.09 -7.95
CA CYS A 196 -4.00 -3.67 -8.37
C CYS A 196 -4.40 -4.88 -7.51
N ALA A 197 -3.41 -5.63 -7.01
CA ALA A 197 -3.60 -6.71 -6.03
C ALA A 197 -4.24 -6.19 -4.72
N THR A 198 -3.99 -4.92 -4.37
CA THR A 198 -4.52 -4.31 -3.13
C THR A 198 -6.00 -3.93 -3.20
N PHE A 199 -6.65 -3.88 -4.37
CA PHE A 199 -8.03 -3.40 -4.51
C PHE A 199 -9.11 -4.50 -4.54
N ILE A 200 -8.76 -5.79 -4.47
CA ILE A 200 -9.71 -6.94 -4.45
C ILE A 200 -10.40 -7.14 -3.10
N LEU A 201 -9.90 -6.49 -2.06
CA LEU A 201 -10.22 -6.83 -0.69
C LEU A 201 -11.40 -5.97 -0.14
N SER A 202 -12.66 -6.27 -0.49
CA SER A 202 -13.86 -5.62 0.08
C SER A 202 -14.68 -6.47 1.07
N GLY A 203 -14.37 -7.76 1.24
CA GLY A 203 -14.46 -8.43 2.56
C GLY A 203 -13.43 -7.86 3.56
N VAL A 204 -12.50 -7.09 2.98
CA VAL A 204 -11.53 -6.15 3.52
C VAL A 204 -11.87 -5.56 4.87
N THR A 205 -13.02 -4.89 4.87
CA THR A 205 -13.26 -3.71 5.71
C THR A 205 -13.32 -4.01 7.21
N TYR A 206 -13.63 -5.25 7.60
CA TYR A 206 -13.69 -5.62 9.01
C TYR A 206 -12.35 -6.16 9.53
N ALA A 207 -11.71 -7.07 8.78
CA ALA A 207 -10.34 -7.51 9.08
C ALA A 207 -9.35 -6.34 8.98
N THR A 208 -9.58 -5.40 8.08
CA THR A 208 -8.74 -4.22 7.90
C THR A 208 -8.85 -3.25 9.07
N ILE A 209 -9.97 -3.15 9.78
CA ILE A 209 -10.04 -2.36 11.02
C ILE A 209 -9.22 -3.03 12.14
N LYS A 210 -9.30 -4.36 12.28
CA LYS A 210 -8.54 -5.13 13.29
C LYS A 210 -7.03 -5.22 12.97
N ILE A 211 -6.68 -5.26 11.68
CA ILE A 211 -5.30 -5.17 11.17
C ILE A 211 -4.80 -3.73 11.26
N ILE A 212 -5.62 -2.70 11.01
CA ILE A 212 -5.24 -1.30 11.22
C ILE A 212 -4.98 -1.02 12.71
N GLU A 213 -5.70 -1.65 13.65
CA GLU A 213 -5.33 -1.61 15.06
C GLU A 213 -3.98 -2.31 15.37
N ASN A 214 -3.63 -3.38 14.64
CA ASN A 214 -2.34 -4.08 14.77
C ASN A 214 -1.17 -3.47 13.96
N VAL A 215 -1.47 -2.62 12.96
CA VAL A 215 -0.50 -1.94 12.06
C VAL A 215 -0.31 -0.48 12.44
N LYS A 216 -1.27 0.15 13.16
CA LYS A 216 -1.04 1.41 13.87
C LYS A 216 -0.08 1.17 15.03
N GLY A 217 1.23 1.27 14.75
CA GLY A 217 2.24 1.39 15.80
C GLY A 217 3.53 0.60 15.62
N LYS A 218 3.68 -0.19 14.55
CA LYS A 218 4.89 -1.00 14.37
C LYS A 218 5.95 -0.25 13.56
N ALA A 219 7.08 0.05 14.20
CA ALA A 219 8.24 0.55 13.50
C ALA A 219 8.81 -0.55 12.60
N LYS A 220 9.12 -0.21 11.35
CA LYS A 220 9.80 -1.13 10.44
C LYS A 220 11.26 -1.24 10.85
N ILE A 221 11.64 -2.39 11.39
CA ILE A 221 13.04 -2.72 11.65
C ILE A 221 13.76 -2.79 10.31
N THR A 222 14.89 -2.08 10.19
CA THR A 222 15.78 -2.14 9.04
C THR A 222 17.08 -2.82 9.43
N PRO A 223 17.65 -3.68 8.56
CA PRO A 223 18.82 -4.48 8.92
C PRO A 223 20.14 -3.70 8.95
N THR A 224 20.23 -2.60 8.21
CA THR A 224 21.48 -1.83 8.07
C THR A 224 21.29 -0.35 8.38
N TYR A 225 22.31 0.23 9.00
CA TYR A 225 22.41 1.67 9.29
C TYR A 225 22.48 2.53 8.02
N THR A 226 22.92 1.92 6.90
CA THR A 226 23.09 2.52 5.58
C THR A 226 21.82 2.48 4.72
N SER A 227 20.77 1.78 5.15
CA SER A 227 19.50 1.69 4.41
C SER A 227 18.85 3.06 4.24
N LYS A 228 18.41 3.38 3.02
CA LYS A 228 17.75 4.65 2.69
C LYS A 228 16.39 4.76 3.38
N LEU A 229 16.07 5.95 3.92
CA LEU A 229 14.78 6.27 4.51
C LEU A 229 13.90 6.95 3.45
N SER A 230 12.83 6.30 2.95
CA SER A 230 11.91 6.94 2.00
C SER A 230 10.95 7.89 2.72
N SER A 231 10.55 8.98 2.05
CA SER A 231 9.53 9.93 2.55
C SER A 231 8.12 9.35 2.63
N THR A 232 7.88 8.16 2.03
CA THR A 232 6.63 7.42 2.12
C THR A 232 6.64 6.30 3.17
N ASP A 233 7.79 6.05 3.81
CA ASP A 233 7.94 4.96 4.78
C ASP A 233 7.36 5.32 6.15
N THR A 234 6.87 4.30 6.86
CA THR A 234 6.48 4.34 8.27
C THR A 234 7.71 4.59 9.18
N ASN A 235 7.49 4.73 10.50
CA ASN A 235 8.58 4.81 11.49
C ASN A 235 9.61 3.69 11.25
N LYS A 236 10.88 4.01 11.02
CA LYS A 236 11.97 3.02 10.85
C LYS A 236 12.86 2.97 12.08
N VAL A 237 13.39 1.79 12.39
CA VAL A 237 14.32 1.59 13.50
C VAL A 237 15.45 0.65 13.09
N TRP A 238 16.67 0.93 13.56
CA TRP A 238 17.83 0.06 13.37
C TRP A 238 18.49 -0.20 14.72
N CYS A 239 18.97 -1.43 14.92
CA CYS A 239 19.84 -1.78 16.04
C CYS A 239 20.91 -2.76 15.55
N GLY A 240 22.16 -2.55 15.98
CA GLY A 240 23.32 -3.30 15.48
C GLY A 240 23.43 -4.75 15.94
N THR A 241 22.48 -5.29 16.72
CA THR A 241 22.51 -6.69 17.19
C THR A 241 22.50 -7.70 16.06
N PHE A 242 21.76 -7.42 14.98
CA PHE A 242 21.76 -8.29 13.79
C PHE A 242 23.11 -8.27 13.07
N ASN A 243 23.77 -7.11 12.99
CA ASN A 243 25.14 -7.02 12.50
C ASN A 243 26.09 -7.90 13.34
N LEU A 244 25.92 -7.96 14.68
CA LEU A 244 26.78 -8.77 15.53
C LEU A 244 26.69 -10.27 15.21
N VAL A 245 25.49 -10.83 15.03
CA VAL A 245 25.31 -12.25 14.68
C VAL A 245 25.70 -12.54 13.23
N TRP A 246 25.43 -11.62 12.31
CA TRP A 246 25.87 -11.76 10.92
C TRP A 246 27.40 -11.77 10.83
N ASN A 247 28.07 -10.88 11.56
CA ASN A 247 29.52 -10.79 11.57
C ASN A 247 30.17 -12.09 12.08
N ASP A 248 29.64 -12.69 13.15
CA ASP A 248 30.13 -13.98 13.64
C ASP A 248 29.85 -15.11 12.65
N PHE A 249 28.69 -15.08 12.00
CA PHE A 249 28.37 -16.11 11.01
C PHE A 249 29.33 -16.03 9.84
N MET A 250 29.58 -14.82 9.34
CA MET A 250 30.51 -14.57 8.25
C MET A 250 31.95 -14.93 8.62
N ASN A 251 32.42 -14.51 9.81
CA ASN A 251 33.83 -14.61 10.19
C ASN A 251 34.18 -15.98 10.80
N ASP A 252 33.36 -16.47 11.72
CA ASP A 252 33.72 -17.61 12.57
C ASP A 252 33.16 -18.94 12.03
N VAL A 253 32.07 -18.89 11.26
CA VAL A 253 31.41 -20.09 10.72
C VAL A 253 31.67 -20.29 9.24
N ILE A 254 31.46 -19.25 8.43
CA ILE A 254 31.60 -19.31 6.97
C ILE A 254 33.03 -19.00 6.53
N GLY A 255 33.72 -18.09 7.23
CA GLY A 255 35.11 -17.68 6.96
C GLY A 255 35.28 -16.79 5.72
N ARG A 256 34.18 -16.29 5.13
CA ARG A 256 34.16 -15.41 3.95
C ARG A 256 32.82 -14.68 3.84
N LYS A 257 32.75 -13.70 2.93
CA LYS A 257 31.49 -13.03 2.58
C LYS A 257 30.41 -14.04 2.23
N ILE A 258 29.21 -13.81 2.74
CA ILE A 258 28.06 -14.67 2.51
C ILE A 258 27.40 -14.25 1.19
N GLU A 259 27.49 -15.11 0.19
CA GLU A 259 26.81 -14.99 -1.11
C GLU A 259 25.87 -16.18 -1.26
N PHE A 260 24.75 -16.03 -1.97
CA PHE A 260 23.80 -17.13 -2.19
C PHE A 260 23.95 -17.75 -3.59
N GLU A 261 23.64 -19.04 -3.72
CA GLU A 261 23.75 -19.77 -5.00
C GLU A 261 22.69 -19.36 -6.03
N ASP A 262 21.52 -18.94 -5.55
CA ASP A 262 20.35 -18.60 -6.37
C ASP A 262 20.34 -17.16 -6.88
N GLY A 263 21.31 -16.34 -6.46
CA GLY A 263 21.45 -14.95 -6.91
C GLY A 263 21.93 -14.00 -5.82
N PRO A 264 22.07 -12.70 -6.14
CA PRO A 264 22.48 -11.69 -5.17
C PRO A 264 21.41 -11.46 -4.08
N SER A 265 21.82 -10.84 -2.99
CA SER A 265 20.95 -10.29 -1.93
C SER A 265 21.51 -8.94 -1.55
N GLU A 266 20.76 -7.87 -1.81
CA GLU A 266 21.19 -6.51 -1.45
C GLU A 266 21.42 -6.41 0.06
N LEU A 267 20.59 -7.10 0.84
CA LEU A 267 20.73 -7.19 2.29
C LEU A 267 22.04 -7.88 2.69
N ALA A 268 22.32 -9.07 2.18
CA ALA A 268 23.57 -9.77 2.48
C ALA A 268 24.79 -8.95 2.06
N ASP A 269 24.72 -8.28 0.90
CA ASP A 269 25.79 -7.43 0.39
C ASP A 269 26.08 -6.24 1.32
N GLU A 270 25.04 -5.60 1.88
CA GLU A 270 25.21 -4.54 2.89
C GLU A 270 25.78 -5.08 4.21
N LEU A 271 25.29 -6.23 4.70
CA LEU A 271 25.75 -6.83 5.95
C LEU A 271 27.21 -7.31 5.84
N ASN A 272 27.60 -7.84 4.68
CA ASN A 272 28.97 -8.25 4.36
C ASN A 272 29.99 -7.10 4.42
N LYS A 273 29.55 -5.84 4.43
CA LYS A 273 30.43 -4.68 4.63
C LYS A 273 30.88 -4.51 6.08
N GLN A 274 30.20 -5.16 7.04
CA GLN A 274 30.46 -5.05 8.48
C GLN A 274 30.56 -3.60 8.97
N SER A 275 29.69 -2.72 8.48
CA SER A 275 29.71 -1.29 8.81
C SER A 275 29.45 -1.00 10.31
N PHE A 276 28.97 -2.00 11.05
CA PHE A 276 28.84 -1.95 12.50
C PHE A 276 29.42 -3.23 13.12
N THR A 277 30.22 -3.06 14.18
CA THR A 277 30.87 -4.16 14.89
C THR A 277 30.78 -3.98 16.40
N ALA A 278 31.18 -5.00 17.16
CA ALA A 278 31.21 -4.93 18.62
C ALA A 278 32.15 -3.83 19.16
N ASN A 279 33.09 -3.32 18.36
CA ASN A 279 34.01 -2.24 18.76
C ASN A 279 33.28 -0.91 19.01
N GLU A 280 32.09 -0.74 18.41
CA GLU A 280 31.24 0.43 18.61
C GLU A 280 30.42 0.37 19.91
N LEU A 281 30.54 -0.72 20.67
CA LEU A 281 29.76 -0.99 21.87
C LEU A 281 30.65 -1.16 23.10
N ASN A 282 30.14 -0.71 24.23
CA ASN A 282 30.70 -1.10 25.51
C ASN A 282 30.52 -2.63 25.69
N PRO A 283 31.59 -3.38 26.02
CA PRO A 283 31.51 -4.82 26.25
C PRO A 283 30.48 -5.24 27.29
N ASN A 284 30.09 -4.35 28.21
CA ASN A 284 29.07 -4.63 29.22
C ASN A 284 27.62 -4.44 28.72
N SER A 285 27.42 -3.84 27.54
CA SER A 285 26.09 -3.49 27.01
C SER A 285 25.52 -4.53 26.05
N TYR A 286 26.30 -5.56 25.68
CA TYR A 286 25.81 -6.66 24.85
C TYR A 286 26.31 -8.02 25.34
N PHE A 287 25.54 -9.07 25.06
CA PHE A 287 25.93 -10.47 25.16
C PHE A 287 25.84 -11.09 23.77
N LYS A 288 26.81 -11.91 23.39
CA LYS A 288 26.74 -12.68 22.15
C LYS A 288 27.48 -13.99 22.30
N THR A 289 27.00 -15.02 21.61
CA THR A 289 27.63 -16.34 21.54
C THR A 289 27.07 -17.09 20.34
N HIS A 290 27.78 -18.12 19.90
CA HIS A 290 27.33 -18.98 18.82
C HIS A 290 27.86 -20.41 19.01
N GLY A 291 27.19 -21.38 18.39
CA GLY A 291 27.55 -22.79 18.50
C GLY A 291 26.48 -23.73 17.95
N VAL A 292 26.73 -25.03 18.04
CA VAL A 292 25.72 -26.06 17.73
C VAL A 292 24.57 -25.95 18.72
N ALA A 293 23.34 -26.17 18.28
CA ALA A 293 22.11 -26.00 19.08
C ALA A 293 21.94 -27.06 20.18
N THR A 294 22.88 -27.16 21.12
CA THR A 294 22.80 -28.04 22.29
C THR A 294 22.03 -27.37 23.43
N PHE A 295 21.48 -28.17 24.34
CA PHE A 295 20.88 -27.64 25.58
C PHE A 295 21.89 -26.94 26.49
N ASP A 296 23.17 -27.30 26.38
CA ASP A 296 24.27 -26.59 27.07
C ASP A 296 24.44 -25.18 26.50
N LEU A 297 24.41 -25.01 25.17
CA LEU A 297 24.46 -23.69 24.55
C LEU A 297 23.24 -22.87 24.92
N LYS A 298 22.04 -23.47 24.92
CA LYS A 298 20.81 -22.80 25.41
C LYS A 298 21.01 -22.27 26.83
N SER A 299 21.45 -23.13 27.74
CA SER A 299 21.70 -22.79 29.14
C SER A 299 22.78 -21.71 29.28
N GLN A 300 23.82 -21.75 28.45
CA GLN A 300 24.87 -20.72 28.41
C GLN A 300 24.29 -19.37 28.00
N ILE A 301 23.42 -19.33 26.98
CA ILE A 301 22.77 -18.09 26.54
C ILE A 301 21.87 -17.55 27.65
N GLU A 302 20.97 -18.38 28.18
CA GLU A 302 20.02 -18.00 29.24
C GLU A 302 20.73 -17.47 30.49
N ASN A 303 21.73 -18.20 30.99
CA ASN A 303 22.51 -17.77 32.14
C ASN A 303 23.31 -16.50 31.82
N GLY A 304 23.86 -16.37 30.61
CA GLY A 304 24.64 -15.22 30.18
C GLY A 304 23.81 -13.93 30.16
N ILE A 305 22.62 -13.97 29.56
CA ILE A 305 21.72 -12.81 29.55
C ILE A 305 21.11 -12.54 30.93
N LYS A 306 20.82 -13.58 31.71
CA LYS A 306 20.29 -13.41 33.07
C LYS A 306 21.31 -12.75 33.98
N GLN A 307 22.55 -13.21 33.95
CA GLN A 307 23.63 -12.65 34.75
C GLN A 307 23.95 -11.21 34.33
N LYS A 308 23.97 -10.93 33.02
CA LYS A 308 24.41 -9.63 32.50
C LYS A 308 23.34 -8.55 32.54
N PHE A 309 22.09 -8.93 32.28
CA PHE A 309 21.00 -7.98 32.04
C PHE A 309 19.77 -8.23 32.91
N ASN A 310 19.76 -9.32 33.69
CA ASN A 310 18.58 -9.84 34.39
C ASN A 310 17.38 -10.05 33.44
N GLU A 311 17.66 -10.52 32.23
CA GLU A 311 16.68 -10.75 31.17
C GLU A 311 16.47 -12.24 30.90
N ASP A 312 15.31 -12.53 30.31
CA ASP A 312 14.99 -13.82 29.70
C ASP A 312 14.74 -13.60 28.20
N SER A 313 14.78 -14.66 27.40
CA SER A 313 14.68 -14.56 25.94
C SER A 313 13.66 -15.53 25.35
N LYS A 314 12.60 -14.97 24.75
CA LYS A 314 11.57 -15.74 24.04
C LYS A 314 11.99 -16.17 22.63
N ILE A 315 13.01 -15.53 22.06
CA ILE A 315 13.49 -15.88 20.71
C ILE A 315 14.14 -17.28 20.72
N LEU A 316 14.66 -17.71 21.87
CA LEU A 316 15.26 -19.04 22.05
C LEU A 316 14.22 -20.16 22.01
N ASP A 317 12.93 -19.88 22.27
CA ASP A 317 11.86 -20.87 22.15
C ASP A 317 11.61 -21.28 20.69
N LYS A 318 12.10 -20.47 19.73
CA LYS A 318 11.98 -20.73 18.29
C LYS A 318 13.11 -21.59 17.74
N VAL A 319 14.11 -21.92 18.55
CA VAL A 319 15.27 -22.72 18.13
C VAL A 319 15.01 -24.20 18.33
N GLU A 320 15.40 -25.02 17.36
CA GLU A 320 15.35 -26.48 17.45
C GLU A 320 16.53 -27.05 18.25
N TRP A 321 16.47 -26.91 19.58
CA TRP A 321 17.50 -27.42 20.49
C TRP A 321 17.59 -28.94 20.50
N GLY A 322 18.81 -29.45 20.68
CA GLY A 322 19.15 -30.87 20.66
C GLY A 322 19.53 -31.41 19.28
N ASN A 323 19.43 -30.59 18.22
CA ASN A 323 19.78 -30.97 16.86
C ASN A 323 21.24 -30.60 16.53
N SER A 324 22.08 -31.61 16.23
CA SER A 324 23.50 -31.41 15.92
C SER A 324 23.78 -30.77 14.56
N GLU A 325 22.79 -30.72 13.68
CA GLU A 325 22.89 -30.09 12.36
C GLU A 325 22.57 -28.59 12.41
N VAL A 326 21.91 -28.15 13.48
CA VAL A 326 21.53 -26.76 13.72
C VAL A 326 22.66 -26.02 14.40
N TYR A 327 23.00 -24.86 13.85
CA TYR A 327 23.96 -23.90 14.39
C TYR A 327 23.25 -22.60 14.70
N VAL A 328 23.50 -22.07 15.89
CA VAL A 328 22.84 -20.90 16.44
C VAL A 328 23.86 -19.80 16.62
N LEU A 329 23.51 -18.60 16.18
CA LEU A 329 24.20 -17.36 16.52
C LEU A 329 23.23 -16.44 17.21
N TYR A 330 23.63 -15.92 18.36
CA TYR A 330 22.76 -15.13 19.23
C TYR A 330 23.47 -13.87 19.73
N ALA A 331 22.75 -12.75 19.73
CA ALA A 331 23.19 -11.53 20.39
C ALA A 331 22.01 -10.82 21.08
N MET A 332 22.27 -10.24 22.25
CA MET A 332 21.38 -9.32 22.95
C MET A 332 22.14 -8.05 23.29
N LEU A 333 21.55 -6.89 23.00
CA LEU A 333 22.00 -5.58 23.47
C LEU A 333 20.96 -5.03 24.44
N LYS A 334 21.40 -4.52 25.59
CA LYS A 334 20.54 -3.80 26.52
C LYS A 334 21.24 -2.58 27.09
N LYS A 335 20.58 -1.43 27.04
CA LYS A 335 20.97 -0.21 27.73
C LYS A 335 19.76 0.50 28.30
N GLU A 336 19.97 1.14 29.43
CA GLU A 336 19.01 2.05 30.07
C GLU A 336 19.76 3.34 30.38
N PHE A 337 19.09 4.48 30.22
CA PHE A 337 19.67 5.78 30.48
C PHE A 337 18.63 6.73 31.08
N ASN A 338 19.08 7.60 31.96
CA ASN A 338 18.27 8.55 32.69
C ASN A 338 18.83 9.96 32.49
N TYR A 339 17.96 10.93 32.29
CA TYR A 339 18.38 12.33 32.25
C TYR A 339 18.96 12.78 33.60
N LEU A 340 19.81 13.81 33.57
CA LEU A 340 20.38 14.39 34.79
C LEU A 340 19.26 14.91 35.71
N GLU A 341 18.29 15.59 35.11
CA GLU A 341 17.09 16.13 35.73
C GLU A 341 15.84 15.61 35.01
N LYS A 342 14.76 15.31 35.73
CA LYS A 342 13.51 14.85 35.10
C LYS A 342 12.85 15.98 34.32
N PHE A 343 12.36 15.71 33.11
CA PHE A 343 11.53 16.67 32.36
C PHE A 343 10.08 16.73 32.88
N SER A 344 9.46 17.89 32.73
CA SER A 344 8.03 18.05 33.00
C SER A 344 7.23 17.30 31.92
N THR A 345 6.12 16.68 32.33
CA THR A 345 5.10 16.21 31.38
C THR A 345 4.30 17.42 30.91
N LEU A 346 4.12 17.54 29.59
CA LEU A 346 3.41 18.64 28.95
C LEU A 346 1.99 18.22 28.59
N LYS A 347 1.19 19.17 28.07
CA LYS A 347 -0.14 18.86 27.56
C LYS A 347 -0.06 17.98 26.31
N ASP A 348 -0.98 17.04 26.20
CA ASP A 348 -1.10 16.19 25.02
C ASP A 348 -1.39 17.02 23.77
N ASN A 349 -0.72 16.68 22.66
CA ASN A 349 -0.80 17.41 21.40
C ASN A 349 -0.71 16.47 20.19
N THR A 350 -1.00 16.97 19.00
CA THR A 350 -0.90 16.21 17.75
C THR A 350 0.55 16.09 17.27
N PHE A 351 0.89 14.98 16.60
CA PHE A 351 2.19 14.79 15.95
C PHE A 351 2.05 14.79 14.43
N GLY A 352 2.85 15.60 13.74
CA GLY A 352 2.79 15.73 12.28
C GLY A 352 1.41 16.18 11.78
N ASN A 353 0.88 15.47 10.78
CA ASN A 353 -0.46 15.71 10.22
C ASN A 353 -1.57 14.87 10.89
N SER A 354 -1.28 14.19 12.00
CA SER A 354 -2.26 13.34 12.69
C SER A 354 -3.28 14.17 13.47
N GLU A 355 -4.53 13.72 13.49
CA GLU A 355 -5.58 14.28 14.37
C GLU A 355 -5.55 13.65 15.78
N GLU A 356 -4.80 12.56 15.98
CA GLU A 356 -4.66 11.88 17.26
C GLU A 356 -3.70 12.64 18.20
N LYS A 357 -4.09 12.75 19.48
CA LYS A 357 -3.24 13.36 20.51
C LYS A 357 -2.29 12.34 21.11
N VAL A 358 -1.04 12.74 21.29
CA VAL A 358 0.01 11.97 21.96
C VAL A 358 0.60 12.75 23.13
N LYS A 359 1.22 12.04 24.07
CA LYS A 359 1.87 12.64 25.24
C LYS A 359 3.19 13.30 24.86
N TYR A 360 3.48 14.42 25.50
CA TYR A 360 4.74 15.15 25.34
C TYR A 360 5.43 15.39 26.67
N PHE A 361 6.75 15.53 26.65
CA PHE A 361 7.56 16.00 27.75
C PHE A 361 8.55 17.05 27.27
N GLY A 362 9.06 17.85 28.22
CA GLY A 362 10.11 18.81 27.94
C GLY A 362 10.03 20.05 28.81
N ILE A 363 10.19 21.23 28.19
CA ILE A 363 10.32 22.52 28.87
C ILE A 363 9.52 23.58 28.10
N GLU A 364 8.61 24.25 28.79
CA GLU A 364 7.91 25.47 28.34
C GLU A 364 8.28 26.68 29.26
N PRO A 365 8.13 27.94 28.81
CA PRO A 365 8.60 29.13 29.55
C PRO A 365 8.05 29.30 30.98
N ASP A 366 6.86 28.78 31.25
CA ASP A 366 6.16 28.82 32.53
C ASP A 366 6.44 27.58 33.42
N THR A 367 7.18 26.60 32.92
CA THR A 367 7.56 25.37 33.66
C THR A 367 8.92 25.48 34.34
N LEU A 368 9.23 24.53 35.24
CA LEU A 368 10.55 24.46 35.89
C LEU A 368 11.67 24.26 34.86
N GLN A 369 12.62 25.19 34.86
CA GLN A 369 13.75 25.22 33.92
C GLN A 369 14.93 24.32 34.32
N THR A 370 14.84 23.55 35.42
CA THR A 370 15.94 22.73 35.93
C THR A 370 16.40 21.67 34.92
N ALA A 371 15.46 21.13 34.13
CA ALA A 371 15.75 20.16 33.09
C ALA A 371 16.57 20.72 31.91
N SER A 372 16.75 22.05 31.80
CA SER A 372 17.60 22.65 30.77
C SER A 372 19.06 22.23 30.89
N LYS A 373 19.50 21.79 32.08
CA LYS A 373 20.83 21.19 32.30
C LYS A 373 21.08 19.94 31.48
N ASN A 374 20.01 19.24 31.07
CA ASN A 374 20.11 18.08 30.20
C ASN A 374 20.49 18.50 28.77
N ILE A 375 20.20 19.72 28.35
CA ILE A 375 20.16 20.12 26.94
C ILE A 375 21.49 20.75 26.52
N GLU A 376 22.01 20.31 25.39
CA GLU A 376 23.08 20.98 24.65
C GLU A 376 22.57 21.25 23.23
N ILE A 377 22.47 22.54 22.86
CA ILE A 377 22.07 22.94 21.52
C ILE A 377 23.25 22.72 20.58
N LEU A 378 23.08 21.85 19.58
CA LEU A 378 24.12 21.55 18.61
C LEU A 378 24.13 22.60 17.51
N PHE A 379 22.94 22.88 16.95
CA PHE A 379 22.67 23.97 16.03
C PHE A 379 21.18 24.31 15.97
N TYR A 380 20.86 25.53 15.56
CA TYR A 380 19.50 25.98 15.26
C TYR A 380 19.54 26.88 14.02
N ASN A 381 19.39 26.29 12.84
CA ASN A 381 19.38 27.04 11.58
C ASN A 381 18.00 27.64 11.33
N SER A 382 16.94 26.91 11.68
CA SER A 382 15.55 27.35 11.62
C SER A 382 14.65 26.46 12.48
N LYS A 383 13.36 26.79 12.57
CA LYS A 383 12.34 25.93 13.22
C LYS A 383 12.16 24.55 12.57
N GLU A 384 12.61 24.36 11.34
CA GLU A 384 12.53 23.08 10.61
C GLU A 384 13.88 22.35 10.54
N ASP A 385 14.98 22.98 10.98
CA ASP A 385 16.33 22.44 10.89
C ASP A 385 17.14 22.82 12.14
N PHE A 386 17.14 21.89 13.11
CA PHE A 386 17.85 22.04 14.38
C PHE A 386 18.20 20.68 14.96
N ALA A 387 19.23 20.65 15.80
CA ALA A 387 19.54 19.47 16.59
C ALA A 387 19.95 19.84 18.01
N ILE A 388 19.57 18.97 18.94
CA ILE A 388 20.00 19.02 20.33
C ILE A 388 20.57 17.68 20.76
N LYS A 389 21.37 17.72 21.81
CA LYS A 389 21.86 16.56 22.52
C LYS A 389 21.38 16.60 23.96
N LEU A 390 20.81 15.51 24.43
CA LEU A 390 20.40 15.36 25.83
C LEU A 390 21.43 14.53 26.59
N LYS A 391 21.89 15.07 27.71
CA LYS A 391 22.85 14.46 28.63
C LYS A 391 22.14 13.52 29.59
N THR A 392 22.78 12.39 29.87
CA THR A 392 22.28 11.35 30.76
C THR A 392 23.26 11.09 31.89
N LYS A 393 22.80 10.43 32.96
CA LYS A 393 23.61 10.06 34.13
C LYS A 393 24.63 8.96 33.77
N GLU A 394 24.25 8.09 32.86
CA GLU A 394 25.02 6.94 32.38
C GLU A 394 26.00 7.33 31.27
N LYS A 395 26.05 8.63 30.91
CA LYS A 395 26.90 9.21 29.85
C LYS A 395 26.57 8.72 28.44
N GLU A 396 25.38 8.18 28.25
CA GLU A 396 24.79 8.05 26.91
C GLU A 396 24.40 9.44 26.40
N GLU A 397 24.58 9.69 25.11
CA GLU A 397 24.22 10.95 24.47
C GLU A 397 22.99 10.73 23.58
N VAL A 398 21.87 11.37 23.91
CA VAL A 398 20.63 11.23 23.14
C VAL A 398 20.53 12.40 22.16
N TYR A 399 20.81 12.12 20.89
CA TYR A 399 20.70 13.09 19.82
C TYR A 399 19.26 13.16 19.29
N LEU A 400 18.72 14.37 19.20
CA LEU A 400 17.45 14.66 18.56
C LEU A 400 17.69 15.64 17.43
N TYR A 401 17.53 15.18 16.20
CA TYR A 401 17.76 15.95 14.98
C TYR A 401 16.46 16.11 14.20
N ARG A 402 15.98 17.35 14.07
CA ARG A 402 14.91 17.71 13.15
C ARG A 402 15.51 18.02 11.80
N THR A 403 15.17 17.21 10.81
CA THR A 403 15.69 17.28 9.45
C THR A 403 14.55 17.35 8.43
N THR A 404 14.82 17.95 7.28
CA THR A 404 13.95 17.90 6.09
C THR A 404 14.45 16.85 5.06
N GLY A 405 15.51 16.11 5.39
CA GLY A 405 16.29 15.27 4.46
C GLY A 405 15.57 14.02 3.97
N GLU A 406 14.77 14.16 2.91
CA GLU A 406 14.18 13.02 2.20
C GLU A 406 15.26 12.12 1.58
N ASN A 407 15.06 10.80 1.62
CA ASN A 407 15.91 9.80 0.96
C ASN A 407 17.37 9.71 1.46
N LYS A 408 17.64 10.10 2.70
CA LYS A 408 18.93 9.86 3.38
C LYS A 408 18.86 8.62 4.28
N SER A 409 19.96 7.90 4.45
CA SER A 409 20.06 6.80 5.44
C SER A 409 20.20 7.34 6.87
N PHE A 410 20.17 6.46 7.88
CA PHE A 410 20.48 6.88 9.25
C PHE A 410 21.90 7.44 9.35
N GLU A 411 22.85 6.79 8.68
CA GLU A 411 24.24 7.25 8.61
C GLU A 411 24.37 8.64 7.98
N GLU A 412 23.77 8.86 6.81
CA GLU A 412 23.86 10.15 6.12
C GLU A 412 23.22 11.28 6.93
N ASN A 413 22.09 11.01 7.62
CA ASN A 413 21.48 12.00 8.51
C ASN A 413 22.36 12.29 9.73
N TYR A 414 23.00 11.28 10.32
CA TYR A 414 23.89 11.46 11.45
C TYR A 414 25.13 12.27 11.06
N GLN A 415 25.76 11.96 9.92
CA GLN A 415 26.91 12.73 9.41
C GLN A 415 26.53 14.18 9.08
N GLU A 416 25.39 14.41 8.42
CA GLU A 416 24.91 15.76 8.15
C GLU A 416 24.69 16.56 9.45
N MET A 417 24.12 15.94 10.49
CA MET A 417 23.93 16.58 11.78
C MET A 417 25.28 17.03 12.38
N LEU A 418 26.30 16.18 12.32
CA LEU A 418 27.64 16.50 12.81
C LEU A 418 28.29 17.62 11.99
N GLU A 419 28.18 17.58 10.66
CA GLU A 419 28.67 18.65 9.78
C GLU A 419 28.01 19.99 10.14
N LYS A 420 26.68 20.04 10.25
CA LYS A 420 25.93 21.25 10.65
C LYS A 420 26.33 21.74 12.03
N GLN A 421 26.54 20.84 12.99
CA GLN A 421 27.02 21.21 14.33
C GLN A 421 28.38 21.93 14.29
N THR A 422 29.30 21.46 13.43
CA THR A 422 30.64 22.08 13.28
C THR A 422 30.59 23.44 12.58
N GLN A 423 29.68 23.61 11.64
CA GLN A 423 29.52 24.85 10.86
C GLN A 423 28.70 25.93 11.58
N TYR A 424 27.86 25.54 12.55
CA TYR A 424 26.96 26.47 13.22
C TYR A 424 27.70 27.42 14.17
N THR A 425 27.56 28.72 13.90
CA THR A 425 28.17 29.83 14.66
C THR A 425 27.16 30.63 15.49
N GLY A 426 25.88 30.25 15.48
CA GLY A 426 24.84 30.90 16.27
C GLY A 426 24.91 30.57 17.76
N ASP A 427 23.98 31.13 18.54
CA ASP A 427 23.93 30.88 19.98
C ASP A 427 23.57 29.42 20.28
N LYS A 428 24.29 28.84 21.25
CA LYS A 428 24.10 27.47 21.75
C LYS A 428 23.64 27.45 23.21
N LYS A 429 23.44 28.62 23.82
CA LYS A 429 22.93 28.73 25.19
C LYS A 429 21.42 28.57 25.21
N TRP A 430 20.95 27.77 26.15
CA TRP A 430 19.53 27.69 26.46
C TRP A 430 19.03 29.00 27.09
N ASN A 431 17.95 29.55 26.56
CA ASN A 431 17.26 30.71 27.09
C ASN A 431 15.95 30.30 27.76
N ARG A 432 15.52 31.04 28.78
CA ARG A 432 14.28 30.74 29.53
C ARG A 432 13.01 30.75 28.66
N ILE A 433 13.05 31.44 27.53
CA ILE A 433 11.94 31.52 26.58
C ILE A 433 11.96 30.40 25.53
N ASP A 434 13.01 29.57 25.50
CA ASP A 434 13.11 28.45 24.58
C ASP A 434 12.09 27.36 24.98
N ILE A 435 11.61 26.63 23.98
CA ILE A 435 10.62 25.56 24.13
C ILE A 435 11.23 24.26 23.61
N LEU A 436 11.07 23.19 24.39
CA LEU A 436 11.39 21.83 23.97
C LEU A 436 10.18 20.94 24.22
N ASN A 437 9.63 20.36 23.15
CA ASN A 437 8.52 19.42 23.21
C ASN A 437 8.92 18.13 22.50
N ILE A 438 9.05 17.03 23.24
CA ILE A 438 9.43 15.71 22.74
C ILE A 438 8.26 14.74 22.98
N PRO A 439 7.78 14.02 21.96
CA PRO A 439 6.75 13.01 22.16
C PRO A 439 7.32 11.82 22.96
N PHE A 440 6.47 11.16 23.75
CA PHE A 440 6.83 9.85 24.31
C PHE A 440 6.94 8.84 23.16
N ILE A 441 7.98 8.02 23.16
CA ILE A 441 8.24 7.03 22.10
C ILE A 441 8.24 5.65 22.73
N LYS A 442 7.52 4.70 22.10
CA LYS A 442 7.57 3.29 22.45
C LYS A 442 7.56 2.45 21.19
N ILE A 443 8.49 1.50 21.09
CA ILE A 443 8.62 0.55 19.99
C ILE A 443 8.69 -0.84 20.62
N ASN A 444 7.95 -1.79 20.08
CA ASN A 444 8.07 -3.20 20.45
C ASN A 444 7.75 -4.03 19.19
N ASP A 445 8.81 -4.39 18.48
CA ASP A 445 8.70 -5.00 17.17
C ASP A 445 9.65 -6.19 16.99
N GLU A 446 9.27 -7.03 16.03
CA GLU A 446 10.01 -8.22 15.63
C GLU A 446 10.02 -8.29 14.09
N ILE A 447 11.13 -8.74 13.53
CA ILE A 447 11.29 -9.01 12.10
C ILE A 447 11.95 -10.37 11.90
N ASN A 448 11.51 -11.09 10.86
CA ASN A 448 12.27 -12.20 10.27
C ASN A 448 12.82 -11.75 8.91
N TYR A 449 14.11 -11.92 8.69
CA TYR A 449 14.79 -11.54 7.45
C TYR A 449 14.64 -12.67 6.42
N ASP A 450 13.40 -12.88 5.94
CA ASP A 450 13.04 -13.98 5.05
C ASP A 450 13.87 -14.00 3.74
N GLU A 451 14.32 -12.83 3.26
CA GLU A 451 15.21 -12.70 2.08
C GLU A 451 16.53 -13.50 2.22
N LEU A 452 17.00 -13.69 3.44
CA LEU A 452 18.23 -14.42 3.75
C LEU A 452 17.98 -15.92 3.95
N CYS A 453 16.72 -16.32 4.16
CA CYS A 453 16.37 -17.66 4.62
C CYS A 453 16.09 -18.62 3.45
N GLY A 454 16.34 -19.92 3.65
CA GLY A 454 16.08 -20.97 2.65
C GLY A 454 17.05 -20.97 1.47
N ARG A 455 18.10 -20.15 1.52
CA ARG A 455 19.06 -19.95 0.43
C ARG A 455 20.42 -20.56 0.78
N MET A 456 20.94 -21.39 -0.13
CA MET A 456 22.25 -22.00 0.03
C MET A 456 23.35 -20.95 -0.05
N ILE A 457 24.26 -20.96 0.92
CA ILE A 457 25.45 -20.10 0.92
C ILE A 457 26.48 -20.71 -0.02
N LYS A 458 26.82 -19.94 -1.04
CA LYS A 458 27.64 -20.33 -2.18
C LYS A 458 28.96 -20.97 -1.77
N GLY A 459 29.18 -22.17 -2.29
CA GLY A 459 30.39 -22.96 -2.04
C GLY A 459 30.46 -23.54 -0.63
N THR A 460 29.35 -23.62 0.09
CA THR A 460 29.22 -24.28 1.39
C THR A 460 28.00 -25.21 1.40
N ASN A 461 27.87 -26.02 2.45
CA ASN A 461 26.65 -26.80 2.71
C ASN A 461 25.78 -26.13 3.78
N TRP A 462 25.86 -24.81 3.91
CA TRP A 462 25.10 -24.02 4.88
C TRP A 462 23.95 -23.30 4.21
N TYR A 463 22.84 -23.19 4.91
CA TYR A 463 21.80 -22.21 4.62
C TYR A 463 21.24 -21.66 5.93
N ILE A 464 20.65 -20.46 5.86
CA ILE A 464 19.97 -19.85 6.99
C ILE A 464 18.53 -20.38 7.01
N ARG A 465 18.13 -21.02 8.11
CA ARG A 465 16.75 -21.47 8.32
C ARG A 465 15.87 -20.31 8.77
N GLN A 466 16.37 -19.51 9.71
CA GLN A 466 15.68 -18.32 10.22
C GLN A 466 16.67 -17.26 10.66
N ALA A 467 16.27 -16.00 10.53
CA ALA A 467 17.07 -14.84 10.87
C ALA A 467 16.17 -13.78 11.51
N ILE A 468 16.07 -13.79 12.83
CA ILE A 468 15.07 -13.02 13.58
C ILE A 468 15.76 -11.88 14.35
N GLN A 469 15.11 -10.73 14.45
CA GLN A 469 15.50 -9.65 15.35
C GLN A 469 14.29 -9.06 16.07
N THR A 470 14.43 -8.79 17.36
CA THR A 470 13.46 -8.01 18.16
C THR A 470 14.08 -6.69 18.59
N ILE A 471 13.24 -5.65 18.69
CA ILE A 471 13.61 -4.34 19.23
C ILE A 471 12.49 -3.86 20.17
N ASP A 472 12.86 -3.60 21.42
CA ASP A 472 12.05 -2.91 22.42
C ASP A 472 12.77 -1.61 22.79
N PHE A 473 12.12 -0.47 22.57
CA PHE A 473 12.67 0.85 22.85
C PHE A 473 11.62 1.74 23.50
N GLU A 474 12.03 2.47 24.53
CA GLU A 474 11.20 3.49 25.18
C GLU A 474 11.98 4.79 25.37
N LEU A 475 11.31 5.92 25.15
CA LEU A 475 11.80 7.25 25.50
C LEU A 475 10.66 8.04 26.18
N ASN A 476 10.92 8.51 27.39
CA ASN A 476 9.96 9.24 28.21
C ASN A 476 10.65 10.37 28.99
N ASN A 477 9.94 11.02 29.92
CA ASN A 477 10.44 12.19 30.63
C ASN A 477 11.52 11.90 31.70
N TYR A 478 11.80 10.64 32.01
CA TYR A 478 12.90 10.23 32.89
C TYR A 478 14.16 9.88 32.11
N GLY A 479 14.02 9.39 30.88
CA GLY A 479 15.10 8.87 30.06
C GLY A 479 14.56 7.84 29.07
N GLY A 480 15.30 6.77 28.84
CA GLY A 480 14.89 5.72 27.92
C GLY A 480 15.63 4.40 28.09
N SER A 481 15.22 3.43 27.30
CA SER A 481 15.80 2.10 27.25
C SER A 481 15.83 1.57 25.83
N VAL A 482 16.84 0.75 25.54
CA VAL A 482 16.94 -0.03 24.30
C VAL A 482 17.28 -1.46 24.68
N LYS A 483 16.46 -2.39 24.21
CA LYS A 483 16.71 -3.82 24.24
C LYS A 483 16.53 -4.34 22.81
N SER A 484 17.51 -5.09 22.32
CA SER A 484 17.38 -5.80 21.06
C SER A 484 17.99 -7.18 21.15
N GLU A 485 17.34 -8.15 20.53
CA GLU A 485 17.83 -9.53 20.41
C GLU A 485 17.91 -9.88 18.93
N ALA A 486 18.94 -10.62 18.54
CA ALA A 486 19.10 -11.13 17.19
C ALA A 486 19.51 -12.60 17.24
N LEU A 487 18.94 -13.40 16.34
CA LEU A 487 19.15 -14.83 16.23
C LEU A 487 19.31 -15.19 14.75
N ILE A 488 20.40 -15.90 14.40
CA ILE A 488 20.49 -16.66 13.15
C ILE A 488 20.53 -18.13 13.52
N GLU A 489 19.63 -18.91 12.92
CA GLU A 489 19.69 -20.35 12.92
C GLU A 489 20.08 -20.82 11.53
N ALA A 490 21.19 -21.55 11.43
CA ALA A 490 21.73 -22.08 10.19
C ALA A 490 21.84 -23.61 10.27
N LEU A 491 21.69 -24.29 9.14
CA LEU A 491 21.76 -25.75 9.05
C LEU A 491 22.95 -26.19 8.19
N LYS A 492 23.69 -27.19 8.67
CA LYS A 492 24.83 -27.79 7.97
C LYS A 492 24.43 -29.11 7.31
N ASN A 493 24.90 -29.38 6.09
CA ASN A 493 24.67 -30.62 5.34
C ASN A 493 23.22 -30.82 4.88
N ALA A 494 22.62 -29.80 4.31
CA ALA A 494 21.36 -29.95 3.60
C ALA A 494 21.56 -30.83 2.35
N ILE A 495 21.49 -32.16 2.51
CA ILE A 495 21.30 -33.07 1.38
C ILE A 495 19.85 -32.90 0.96
N PHE A 496 19.60 -31.95 0.06
CA PHE A 496 18.37 -31.97 -0.70
C PHE A 496 18.58 -32.91 -1.88
N GLU A 497 18.07 -34.14 -1.79
CA GLU A 497 17.18 -34.50 -2.89
C GLU A 497 16.07 -33.44 -2.83
N LYS A 498 16.12 -32.46 -3.75
CA LYS A 498 15.08 -31.43 -3.83
C LYS A 498 13.76 -32.16 -4.12
N GLY A 499 13.03 -32.47 -3.07
CA GLY A 499 11.62 -32.81 -3.17
C GLY A 499 10.94 -31.67 -3.92
N ARG A 500 10.06 -32.02 -4.85
CA ARG A 500 9.22 -31.01 -5.50
C ARG A 500 8.16 -30.56 -4.49
N GLU A 501 8.09 -29.27 -4.22
CA GLU A 501 7.01 -28.68 -3.44
C GLU A 501 5.79 -28.45 -4.34
N PHE A 502 4.63 -28.95 -3.90
CA PHE A 502 3.36 -28.82 -4.62
C PHE A 502 2.36 -28.07 -3.74
N ILE A 503 2.57 -26.76 -3.61
CA ILE A 503 1.77 -25.87 -2.76
C ILE A 503 0.80 -25.08 -3.65
N TYR A 504 -0.51 -25.20 -3.40
CA TYR A 504 -1.58 -24.55 -4.18
C TYR A 504 -2.18 -23.38 -3.38
N ASN A 505 -1.38 -22.33 -3.15
CA ASN A 505 -1.75 -21.13 -2.39
C ASN A 505 -1.92 -19.87 -3.25
N ASP A 506 -2.00 -20.05 -4.57
CA ASP A 506 -2.21 -19.04 -5.61
C ASP A 506 -3.03 -19.66 -6.76
N ASP A 507 -3.36 -18.91 -7.81
CA ASP A 507 -4.18 -19.33 -8.97
C ASP A 507 -3.89 -20.78 -9.42
N PHE A 508 -4.87 -21.67 -9.31
CA PHE A 508 -4.77 -23.04 -9.82
C PHE A 508 -6.05 -23.52 -10.50
N ILE A 509 -5.94 -24.61 -11.26
CA ILE A 509 -7.09 -25.25 -11.91
C ILE A 509 -7.16 -26.70 -11.47
N LEU A 510 -8.29 -27.07 -10.88
CA LEU A 510 -8.65 -28.44 -10.56
C LEU A 510 -9.42 -29.05 -11.73
N TYR A 511 -9.01 -30.24 -12.17
CA TYR A 511 -9.76 -31.07 -13.12
C TYR A 511 -10.16 -32.38 -12.45
N LEU A 512 -11.38 -32.87 -12.71
CA LEU A 512 -11.74 -34.27 -12.43
C LEU A 512 -12.01 -34.98 -13.76
N LYS A 513 -11.35 -36.11 -13.95
CA LYS A 513 -11.37 -36.94 -15.14
C LYS A 513 -11.46 -38.39 -14.69
N GLU A 514 -12.33 -39.18 -15.29
CA GLU A 514 -12.29 -40.63 -15.14
C GLU A 514 -10.99 -41.15 -15.77
N GLU A 515 -10.34 -42.13 -15.13
CA GLU A 515 -9.00 -42.62 -15.50
C GLU A 515 -8.91 -42.98 -16.99
N ASP A 516 -9.95 -43.63 -17.52
CA ASP A 516 -10.06 -44.18 -18.86
C ASP A 516 -10.68 -43.23 -19.91
N LYS A 517 -10.97 -41.96 -19.56
CA LYS A 517 -11.60 -40.99 -20.48
C LYS A 517 -10.64 -39.90 -20.93
N ASP A 518 -10.80 -39.39 -22.14
CA ASP A 518 -9.89 -38.35 -22.68
C ASP A 518 -10.17 -36.93 -22.16
N LYS A 519 -11.36 -36.68 -21.61
CA LYS A 519 -11.81 -35.34 -21.19
C LYS A 519 -12.20 -35.32 -19.71
N PRO A 520 -11.85 -34.25 -18.97
CA PRO A 520 -12.37 -34.07 -17.62
C PRO A 520 -13.87 -33.82 -17.66
N TYR A 521 -14.61 -34.40 -16.71
CA TYR A 521 -16.03 -34.11 -16.52
C TYR A 521 -16.26 -32.89 -15.60
N PHE A 522 -15.19 -32.41 -14.95
CA PHE A 522 -15.22 -31.22 -14.10
C PHE A 522 -13.94 -30.41 -14.25
N ALA A 523 -14.08 -29.08 -14.24
CA ALA A 523 -12.98 -28.14 -14.19
C ALA A 523 -13.36 -26.96 -13.28
N LEU A 524 -12.46 -26.56 -12.39
CA LEU A 524 -12.63 -25.44 -11.46
C LEU A 524 -11.36 -24.61 -11.46
N LYS A 525 -11.47 -23.32 -11.80
CA LYS A 525 -10.42 -22.34 -11.53
C LYS A 525 -10.60 -21.83 -10.11
N VAL A 526 -9.54 -21.86 -9.32
CA VAL A 526 -9.45 -21.26 -7.99
C VAL A 526 -8.52 -20.06 -8.09
N ASP A 527 -9.07 -18.86 -8.01
CA ASP A 527 -8.37 -17.57 -8.05
C ASP A 527 -8.91 -16.56 -7.02
N ASP A 528 -9.81 -17.01 -6.14
CA ASP A 528 -10.41 -16.23 -5.04
C ASP A 528 -10.76 -17.17 -3.87
N ILE A 529 -10.91 -16.61 -2.68
CA ILE A 529 -11.20 -17.30 -1.42
C ILE A 529 -12.68 -17.63 -1.23
N ASP A 530 -13.59 -17.04 -2.01
CA ASP A 530 -15.05 -17.18 -1.85
C ASP A 530 -15.57 -18.63 -1.89
N ILE A 531 -14.80 -19.56 -2.50
CA ILE A 531 -15.12 -20.99 -2.62
C ILE A 531 -14.26 -21.88 -1.72
N LEU A 532 -13.34 -21.28 -0.96
CA LEU A 532 -12.45 -21.96 -0.04
C LEU A 532 -13.05 -21.97 1.37
N VAL A 533 -12.82 -23.04 2.11
CA VAL A 533 -13.33 -23.16 3.48
C VAL A 533 -12.55 -22.21 4.39
N SER A 534 -13.27 -21.44 5.21
CA SER A 534 -12.66 -20.51 6.15
C SER A 534 -12.09 -21.27 7.36
N ALA A 535 -10.96 -20.81 7.91
CA ALA A 535 -10.29 -21.46 9.04
C ALA A 535 -11.05 -21.36 10.37
N GLU A 536 -12.15 -20.60 10.43
CA GLU A 536 -12.94 -20.37 11.64
C GLU A 536 -14.26 -21.19 11.67
N GLU A 537 -14.48 -22.09 10.70
CA GLU A 537 -15.75 -22.83 10.52
C GLU A 537 -15.71 -24.32 10.91
N ASP A 538 -14.69 -24.78 11.66
CA ASP A 538 -14.66 -26.13 12.27
C ASP A 538 -15.12 -26.14 13.74
#